data_AF-A0A7J3WZE1-F1
#
_entry.id   AF-A0A7J3WZE1-F1
#
_cell.length_a   1.000
_cell.length_b   1.000
_cell.length_c   1.000
_cell.angle_alpha   90.00
_cell.angle_beta   90.00
_cell.angle_gamma   90.00
#
_symmetry.space_group_name_H-M   'P 1'
#
loop_
_entity.id
_entity.type
_entity.pdbx_description
1 polymer ?
#
loop_
_entity_poly.entity_id
_entity_poly.type
_entity_poly.pdbx_seq_one_letter_code
_entity_poly.pdbx_strand_id
1 'polypeptide(L)' 'MVLNSILYVLVTGCRWMDMPLKYGSYKTAWKRLKRWSDEGVWDRIFKMLVSMRRYVRVSVDSLTVEAKEGGSS' A
#
# COMPACT_ATOMS: atom_id res chain seq x y z
N MET A 1 -7.39 -5.09 12.30
CA MET A 1 -8.54 -4.49 11.58
C MET A 1 -8.30 -3.05 11.12
N VAL A 2 -7.66 -2.14 11.89
CA VAL A 2 -7.48 -0.72 11.48
C VAL A 2 -6.14 -0.44 10.74
N LEU A 3 -5.07 -1.17 11.07
CA LEU A 3 -3.75 -0.99 10.45
C LEU A 3 -3.76 -1.35 8.95
N ASN A 4 -4.46 -2.43 8.56
CA ASN A 4 -4.56 -2.82 7.14
C ASN A 4 -5.25 -1.76 6.29
N SER A 5 -6.27 -1.11 6.84
CA SER A 5 -7.00 0.02 6.25
C SER A 5 -6.06 1.20 5.97
N ILE A 6 -5.27 1.55 6.97
CA ILE A 6 -4.27 2.61 6.89
C ILE A 6 -3.23 2.25 5.84
N LEU A 7 -2.68 1.04 5.90
CA LEU A 7 -1.65 0.58 4.99
C LEU A 7 -2.14 0.56 3.55
N TYR A 8 -3.38 0.12 3.31
CA TYR A 8 -3.99 0.10 1.99
C TYR A 8 -4.03 1.50 1.37
N VAL A 9 -4.47 2.51 2.13
CA VAL A 9 -4.52 3.91 1.66
C VAL A 9 -3.13 4.47 1.37
N LEU A 10 -2.12 4.16 2.20
CA LEU A 10 -0.75 4.63 1.97
C LEU A 10 -0.07 3.96 0.78
N VAL A 11 -0.27 2.66 0.61
CA VAL A 11 0.35 1.87 -0.46
C VAL A 11 -0.30 2.18 -1.80
N THR A 12 -1.63 2.31 -1.82
CA THR A 12 -2.40 2.55 -3.06
C THR A 12 -2.51 4.03 -3.39
N GLY A 13 -2.33 4.93 -2.41
CA GLY A 13 -2.53 6.38 -2.57
C GLY A 13 -3.99 6.80 -2.76
N CYS A 14 -4.94 5.87 -2.61
CA CYS A 14 -6.37 6.14 -2.78
C CYS A 14 -6.93 7.00 -1.64
N ARG A 15 -8.04 7.70 -1.89
CA ARG A 15 -8.74 8.46 -0.84
C ARG A 15 -9.32 7.50 0.19
N TRP A 16 -9.40 7.93 1.45
CA TRP A 16 -10.02 7.16 2.53
C TRP A 16 -11.47 6.74 2.26
N MET A 17 -12.20 7.50 1.45
CA MET A 17 -13.59 7.22 1.07
C MET A 17 -13.72 6.07 0.06
N ASP A 18 -12.70 5.88 -0.79
CA ASP A 18 -12.62 4.79 -1.77
C ASP A 18 -12.14 3.47 -1.15
N MET A 19 -11.87 3.46 0.17
CA MET A 19 -11.40 2.27 0.84
C MET A 19 -12.53 1.24 0.96
N PRO A 20 -12.33 -0.01 0.51
CA PRO A 20 -13.37 -1.01 0.57
C PRO A 20 -13.69 -1.40 2.03
N LEU A 21 -14.99 -1.55 2.33
CA LEU A 21 -15.52 -1.81 3.67
C LEU A 21 -14.96 -3.07 4.34
N LYS A 22 -14.38 -4.00 3.57
CA LYS A 22 -13.67 -5.18 4.07
C LYS A 22 -12.51 -4.83 5.02
N TYR A 23 -11.95 -3.62 4.91
CA TYR A 23 -10.92 -3.13 5.82
C TYR A 23 -11.50 -2.34 7.01
N GLY A 24 -12.82 -2.32 7.20
CA GLY A 24 -13.48 -1.64 8.32
C GLY A 24 -13.68 -0.15 8.11
N SER A 25 -14.05 0.56 9.18
CA SER A 25 -14.48 1.96 9.09
C SER A 25 -13.30 2.93 8.93
N TYR A 26 -13.26 3.66 7.81
CA TYR A 26 -12.21 4.64 7.48
C TYR A 26 -12.04 5.73 8.55
N LYS A 27 -13.12 6.11 9.26
CA LYS A 27 -13.09 7.12 10.33
C LYS A 27 -12.18 6.70 11.49
N THR A 28 -12.23 5.43 11.87
CA THR A 28 -11.39 4.88 12.95
C THR A 28 -9.93 4.79 12.50
N ALA A 29 -9.71 4.39 11.24
CA ALA A 29 -8.39 4.39 10.62
C ALA A 29 -7.74 5.76 10.62
N TRP A 30 -8.46 6.79 10.17
CA TRP A 30 -7.98 8.15 10.15
C TRP A 30 -7.69 8.71 11.55
N LYS A 31 -8.56 8.46 12.55
CA LYS A 31 -8.29 8.89 13.94
C LYS A 31 -7.03 8.24 14.51
N ARG A 32 -6.81 6.96 14.22
CA ARG A 32 -5.62 6.22 14.66
C ARG A 32 -4.37 6.73 13.96
N LEU A 33 -4.48 7.01 12.66
CA LEU A 33 -3.45 7.64 11.85
C LEU A 33 -2.97 8.95 12.45
N LYS A 34 -3.93 9.81 12.81
CA LYS A 34 -3.65 11.15 13.36
C LYS A 34 -2.90 11.06 14.68
N ARG A 35 -3.33 10.14 15.56
CA ARG A 35 -2.62 9.87 16.83
C ARG A 35 -1.19 9.38 16.60
N TRP A 36 -0.98 8.46 15.68
CA TRP A 36 0.36 7.96 15.35
C TRP A 36 1.26 8.99 14.70
N SER A 37 0.66 9.97 14.01
CA SER A 37 1.40 11.12 13.50
C SER A 37 1.88 12.05 14.60
N ASP A 38 1.04 12.27 15.61
CA ASP A 38 1.39 13.06 16.78
C ASP A 38 2.45 12.36 17.66
N GLU A 39 2.32 11.03 17.79
CA GLU A 39 3.24 10.19 18.56
C GLU A 39 4.55 9.84 17.81
N GLY A 40 4.76 10.33 16.58
CA GLY A 40 5.96 10.05 15.78
C GLY A 40 6.13 8.58 15.34
N VAL A 41 5.10 7.75 15.51
CA VAL A 41 5.10 6.31 15.20
C VAL A 41 5.29 6.04 13.71
N TRP A 42 4.94 7.02 12.86
CA TRP A 42 5.11 6.94 11.42
C TRP A 42 6.53 6.63 10.96
N ASP A 43 7.54 7.18 11.61
CA ASP A 43 8.94 6.96 11.22
C ASP A 43 9.31 5.48 11.31
N ARG A 44 8.83 4.81 12.35
CA ARG A 44 9.05 3.38 12.59
C ARG A 44 8.28 2.51 11.61
N ILE A 45 7.04 2.89 11.30
CA ILE A 45 6.20 2.16 10.32
C ILE A 45 6.80 2.32 8.92
N PHE A 46 7.22 3.52 8.53
CA PHE A 46 7.79 3.78 7.21
C PHE A 46 9.08 3.00 7.00
N LYS A 47 9.95 2.91 8.02
CA LYS A 47 11.15 2.04 7.99
C LYS A 47 10.80 0.57 7.76
N MET A 48 9.77 0.04 8.44
CA MET A 48 9.31 -1.33 8.23
C MET A 48 8.71 -1.54 6.83
N LEU A 49 7.94 -0.58 6.33
CA LEU A 49 7.32 -0.66 5.00
C LEU A 49 8.32 -0.55 3.86
N VAL A 50 9.34 0.30 3.99
CA VAL A 50 10.45 0.35 3.02
C VAL A 50 11.19 -0.99 2.99
N SER A 51 11.38 -1.63 4.15
CA SER A 51 11.96 -2.97 4.23
C SER A 51 11.08 -4.03 3.53
N MET A 52 9.76 -4.00 3.74
CA MET A 52 8.80 -4.90 3.05
C MET A 52 8.67 -4.61 1.55
N ARG A 53 8.75 -3.36 1.10
CA ARG A 53 8.67 -3.00 -0.32
C ARG A 53 9.82 -3.59 -1.14
N ARG A 54 10.94 -3.96 -0.49
CA ARG A 54 12.01 -4.74 -1.11
C ARG A 54 11.60 -6.17 -1.48
N TYR A 55 10.58 -6.73 -0.83
CA TYR A 55 10.02 -8.04 -1.17
C TYR A 55 9.02 -7.98 -2.33
N VAL A 56 8.16 -6.97 -2.40
CA VAL A 56 7.10 -6.88 -3.44
C VAL A 56 7.64 -6.60 -4.84
N ARG A 57 8.79 -5.92 -4.98
CA ARG A 57 9.36 -5.64 -6.32
C ARG A 57 9.97 -6.88 -6.98
N VAL A 58 10.28 -7.94 -6.23
CA VAL A 58 10.75 -9.21 -6.81
C VAL A 58 9.62 -9.98 -7.48
N SER A 59 8.37 -9.82 -7.02
CA SER A 59 7.22 -10.54 -7.60
C SER A 59 6.57 -9.84 -8.79
N VAL A 60 6.96 -8.60 -9.11
CA VAL A 60 6.38 -7.80 -10.20
C VAL A 60 7.26 -7.74 -11.46
N ASP A 61 8.34 -8.54 -11.53
CA ASP A 61 9.13 -8.64 -12.77
C ASP A 61 8.80 -9.91 -13.58
N SER A 62 8.10 -10.90 -13.01
CA SER A 62 7.74 -12.13 -13.74
C SER A 62 6.47 -12.02 -14.61
N LEU A 63 5.92 -10.81 -14.82
CA LEU A 63 4.78 -10.59 -15.72
C LEU A 63 5.08 -9.55 -16.81
N THR A 64 6.33 -9.43 -17.24
CA THR A 64 6.61 -8.91 -18.59
C THR A 64 6.19 -9.97 -19.59
N VAL A 65 4.88 -10.08 -19.81
CA VAL A 65 4.34 -10.80 -20.96
C VAL A 65 4.87 -10.10 -22.21
N GLU A 66 5.64 -10.88 -22.96
CA GLU A 66 6.19 -10.65 -24.29
C GLU A 66 5.43 -9.57 -25.07
N ALA A 67 6.07 -8.41 -25.26
CA ALA A 67 5.65 -7.46 -26.26
C ALA A 67 5.90 -8.09 -27.62
N LYS A 68 4.80 -8.48 -28.27
CA LYS A 68 4.66 -8.83 -29.69
C LYS A 68 5.72 -8.17 -30.57
N GLU A 69 6.71 -8.95 -31.03
CA GLU A 69 7.51 -8.57 -32.19
C GLU A 69 6.80 -9.09 -33.44
N GLY A 70 6.34 -8.15 -34.27
CA GLY A 70 5.83 -8.46 -35.59
C GLY A 70 6.98 -8.64 -36.57
N GLY A 71 6.74 -9.50 -37.56
CA GLY A 71 7.37 -9.40 -38.88
C GLY A 71 8.54 -10.36 -39.14
N SER A 72 8.28 -11.42 -39.91
CA SER A 72 8.67 -11.47 -41.33
C SER A 72 9.08 -12.90 -41.75
N SER A 73 8.16 -13.61 -42.39
CA SER A 73 8.40 -14.45 -43.57
C SER A 73 7.07 -14.77 -44.24
#